data_AF-A0A931WIA1-F1
#
_entry.id   AF-A0A931WIA1-F1
#
_cell.length_a   1.000
_cell.length_b   1.000
_cell.length_c   1.000
_cell.angle_alpha   90.00
_cell.angle_beta   90.00
_cell.angle_gamma   90.00
#
_symmetry.space_group_name_H-M   'P 1'
#
loop_
_entity.id
_entity.type
_entity.pdbx_description
1 polymer ?
#
loop_
_entity_poly.entity_id
_entity_poly.type
_entity_poly.pdbx_seq_one_letter_code
_entity_poly.pdbx_strand_id
1 'polypeptide(L)'
;MNQLLQNRFVRIFIVALAYFVTGKLGTMFAIPPGVATAVWPPSGMAVAALFFWGNRIWPGVFLGSVLVNIGTLYEPSTLSDVARSFVIASSIAAGSTLQAMAGAYLIRQFVGSIFEKIADVLRFVLIGFSCCLIAATIGTTSLLVGGYISSAVYGMNWLTWWLGDAAGVLLFTPLVLTWKQEIKGKFSIRWKKSWEFSLFLALLFGTSSLIHMGSGVFTVPIPLYFPYIPFVAWAALRFRQFTMVFVTMIISLLAILTTIQMAGSLMIEFLNPALLILQAFIGVSVVTGLLLSSSLYESRQGQIHLKKAHEDLQEKVEEIRLSNLQMEQFTHMVSHDLQEPLHTIIGFVERFKLKLEDSLESKGRDYIDRIGTAAWRMSQLIDGLLTYSRVTRKPAVFEVISLKKVIQELVADLQVRLLETGARVEIGEIPDVYGDRLQLHQLFQNLISNALKFRKQDTSPRVKISSGPLDSESIAIHVEDNGIGIDKKFSNLIFKPFERLNPRQEFEGSGLGLAICQKIVEHHKGQIQFRSELGKGTVFTVILPTVPTRLKRANA
;
A
#
# COMPACT_ATOMS: atom_id res chain seq x y z
N MET A 1 -31.54 -26.24 16.43
CA MET A 1 -30.20 -26.14 17.06
C MET A 1 -29.79 -24.70 17.41
N ASN A 2 -30.01 -23.70 16.54
CA ASN A 2 -29.62 -22.30 16.83
C ASN A 2 -30.39 -21.60 17.97
N GLN A 3 -31.67 -21.90 18.21
CA GLN A 3 -32.43 -21.31 19.33
C GLN A 3 -32.03 -21.86 20.70
N LEU A 4 -31.70 -23.16 20.81
CA LEU A 4 -31.23 -23.78 22.06
C LEU A 4 -29.87 -23.19 22.50
N LEU A 5 -28.97 -22.94 21.55
CA LEU A 5 -27.68 -22.29 21.82
C LEU A 5 -27.79 -20.78 22.11
N GLN A 6 -28.98 -20.17 21.99
CA GLN A 6 -29.20 -18.79 22.45
C GLN A 6 -29.56 -18.74 23.94
N ASN A 7 -30.02 -19.85 24.53
CA ASN A 7 -30.33 -19.90 25.95
C ASN A 7 -29.05 -19.83 26.80
N ARG A 8 -29.00 -18.84 27.71
CA ARG A 8 -27.86 -18.61 28.61
C ARG A 8 -27.58 -19.82 29.51
N PHE A 9 -28.59 -20.50 30.01
CA PHE A 9 -28.43 -21.66 30.90
C PHE A 9 -27.78 -22.85 30.17
N VAL A 10 -28.17 -23.07 28.92
CA VAL A 10 -27.56 -24.10 28.07
C VAL A 10 -26.08 -23.80 27.85
N ARG A 11 -25.72 -22.53 27.58
CA ARG A 11 -24.30 -22.14 27.44
C ARG A 11 -23.51 -22.33 28.74
N ILE A 12 -24.09 -21.97 29.88
CA ILE A 12 -23.46 -22.19 31.20
C ILE A 12 -23.19 -23.68 31.41
N PHE A 13 -24.19 -24.53 31.13
CA PHE A 13 -24.04 -25.98 31.26
C PHE A 13 -22.97 -26.55 30.32
N ILE A 14 -22.97 -26.13 29.05
CA ILE A 14 -21.95 -26.57 28.08
C ILE A 14 -20.55 -26.17 28.55
N VAL A 15 -20.37 -24.94 29.05
CA VAL A 15 -19.06 -24.49 29.56
C VAL A 15 -18.65 -25.27 30.81
N ALA A 16 -19.57 -25.52 31.73
CA ALA A 16 -19.29 -26.33 32.93
C ALA A 16 -18.86 -27.75 32.57
N LEU A 17 -19.61 -28.42 31.67
CA LEU A 17 -19.30 -29.77 31.22
C LEU A 17 -17.96 -29.81 30.46
N ALA A 18 -17.74 -28.86 29.55
CA ALA A 18 -16.49 -28.79 28.78
C ALA A 18 -15.28 -28.55 29.69
N TYR A 19 -15.39 -27.62 30.64
CA TYR A 19 -14.33 -27.35 31.62
C TYR A 19 -14.06 -28.59 32.48
N PHE A 20 -15.11 -29.26 32.96
CA PHE A 20 -14.97 -30.47 33.76
C PHE A 20 -14.29 -31.62 33.01
N VAL A 21 -14.78 -31.95 31.81
CA VAL A 21 -14.24 -33.04 30.98
C VAL A 21 -12.79 -32.78 30.63
N THR A 22 -12.49 -31.57 30.15
CA THR A 22 -11.11 -31.23 29.77
C THR A 22 -10.17 -31.07 30.97
N GLY A 23 -10.70 -30.70 32.14
CA GLY A 23 -9.94 -30.67 33.39
C GLY A 23 -9.61 -32.07 33.89
N LYS A 24 -10.57 -33.02 33.81
CA LYS A 24 -10.31 -34.42 34.12
C LYS A 24 -9.29 -35.04 33.16
N LEU A 25 -9.37 -34.75 31.86
CA LEU A 25 -8.34 -35.14 30.91
C LEU A 25 -6.98 -34.54 31.28
N GLY A 26 -6.92 -33.25 31.62
CA GLY A 26 -5.69 -32.61 32.10
C GLY A 26 -5.08 -33.36 33.28
N THR A 27 -5.88 -33.69 34.30
CA THR A 27 -5.40 -34.44 35.48
C THR A 27 -4.92 -35.85 35.17
N MET A 28 -5.42 -36.51 34.12
CA MET A 28 -4.93 -37.82 33.68
C MET A 28 -3.50 -37.75 33.10
N PHE A 29 -3.10 -36.58 32.60
CA PHE A 29 -1.77 -36.32 32.05
C PHE A 29 -0.87 -35.52 33.02
N ALA A 30 -1.20 -35.50 34.31
CA ALA A 30 -0.35 -34.88 35.34
C ALA A 30 0.95 -35.68 35.52
N ILE A 31 2.06 -34.98 35.75
CA ILE A 31 3.40 -35.57 35.86
C ILE A 31 3.82 -35.60 37.36
N PRO A 32 3.94 -36.79 38.01
CA PRO A 32 4.18 -36.90 39.48
C PRO A 32 5.61 -36.50 39.89
N PRO A 33 5.87 -35.73 40.97
CA PRO A 33 5.14 -35.79 42.23
C PRO A 33 4.19 -34.60 42.48
N GLY A 34 3.85 -33.82 41.45
CA GLY A 34 2.98 -32.66 41.57
C GLY A 34 1.54 -32.88 41.07
N VAL A 35 0.63 -31.99 41.50
CA VAL A 35 -0.76 -31.89 40.99
C VAL A 35 -0.82 -31.09 39.67
N ALA A 36 0.28 -30.44 39.28
CA ALA A 36 0.34 -29.58 38.11
C ALA A 36 0.46 -30.37 36.79
N THR A 37 -0.36 -30.00 35.82
CA THR A 37 -0.41 -30.60 34.48
C THR A 37 0.47 -29.81 33.50
N ALA A 38 1.11 -30.48 32.54
CA ALA A 38 1.91 -29.81 31.50
C ALA A 38 1.12 -28.73 30.73
N VAL A 39 -0.15 -29.01 30.44
CA VAL A 39 -1.08 -28.09 29.79
C VAL A 39 -2.41 -28.20 30.52
N TRP A 40 -3.07 -27.07 30.74
CA TRP A 40 -4.43 -27.02 31.31
C TRP A 40 -5.45 -26.56 30.26
N PRO A 41 -6.00 -27.47 29.42
CA PRO A 41 -6.98 -27.14 28.38
C PRO A 41 -8.19 -26.31 28.85
N PRO A 42 -8.75 -26.52 30.06
CA PRO A 42 -9.91 -25.76 30.53
C PRO A 42 -9.70 -24.25 30.49
N SER A 43 -8.49 -23.77 30.80
CA SER A 43 -8.17 -22.33 30.79
C SER A 43 -8.36 -21.71 29.41
N GLY A 44 -7.84 -22.35 28.35
CA GLY A 44 -7.99 -21.83 26.99
C GLY A 44 -9.41 -21.94 26.45
N MET A 45 -10.13 -23.02 26.79
CA MET A 45 -11.54 -23.17 26.43
C MET A 45 -12.43 -22.15 27.15
N ALA A 46 -12.17 -21.89 28.43
CA ALA A 46 -12.91 -20.90 29.22
C ALA A 46 -12.73 -19.49 28.66
N VAL A 47 -11.48 -19.07 28.37
CA VAL A 47 -11.20 -17.79 27.73
C VAL A 47 -11.93 -17.67 26.39
N ALA A 48 -11.87 -18.70 25.53
CA ALA A 48 -12.55 -18.68 24.23
C ALA A 48 -14.09 -18.64 24.36
N ALA A 49 -14.66 -19.41 25.28
CA ALA A 49 -16.10 -19.42 25.53
C ALA A 49 -16.59 -18.06 26.04
N LEU A 50 -15.90 -17.49 27.02
CA LEU A 50 -16.22 -16.16 27.55
C LEU A 50 -16.01 -15.06 26.50
N PHE A 51 -15.01 -15.19 25.63
CA PHE A 51 -14.79 -14.29 24.50
C PHE A 51 -16.02 -14.28 23.57
N PHE A 52 -16.52 -15.46 23.17
CA PHE A 52 -17.63 -15.58 22.21
C PHE A 52 -19.02 -15.36 22.80
N TRP A 53 -19.30 -15.85 24.00
CA TRP A 53 -20.63 -15.84 24.61
C TRP A 53 -20.79 -14.74 25.67
N GLY A 54 -19.74 -13.96 25.92
CA GLY A 54 -19.72 -12.85 26.87
C GLY A 54 -19.53 -13.30 28.32
N ASN A 55 -19.26 -12.35 29.21
CA ASN A 55 -18.92 -12.65 30.60
C ASN A 55 -20.07 -13.24 31.42
N ARG A 56 -21.32 -13.16 30.95
CA ARG A 56 -22.50 -13.64 31.68
C ARG A 56 -22.55 -15.17 31.86
N ILE A 57 -21.72 -15.92 31.15
CA ILE A 57 -21.62 -17.38 31.25
C ILE A 57 -20.49 -17.85 32.19
N TRP A 58 -19.86 -16.93 32.93
CA TRP A 58 -18.85 -17.23 33.96
C TRP A 58 -19.24 -18.32 34.97
N PRO A 59 -20.52 -18.50 35.39
CA PRO A 59 -20.86 -19.56 36.34
C PRO A 59 -20.52 -20.96 35.82
N GLY A 60 -20.47 -21.14 34.49
CA GLY A 60 -20.07 -22.41 33.90
C GLY A 60 -18.61 -22.74 34.22
N VAL A 61 -17.71 -21.75 34.11
CA VAL A 61 -16.28 -21.92 34.45
C VAL A 61 -16.12 -22.25 35.92
N PHE A 62 -16.81 -21.51 36.79
CA PHE A 62 -16.78 -21.74 38.24
C PHE A 62 -17.25 -23.15 38.59
N LEU A 63 -18.44 -23.54 38.14
CA LEU A 63 -19.01 -24.87 38.44
C LEU A 63 -18.13 -26.01 37.91
N GLY A 64 -17.65 -25.89 36.67
CA GLY A 64 -16.74 -26.87 36.09
C GLY A 64 -15.44 -27.01 36.88
N SER A 65 -14.84 -25.90 37.30
CA SER A 65 -13.60 -25.89 38.08
C SER A 65 -13.79 -26.46 39.49
N VAL A 66 -14.90 -26.14 40.18
CA VAL A 66 -15.22 -26.74 41.48
C VAL A 66 -15.33 -28.26 41.37
N LEU A 67 -16.04 -28.77 40.37
CA LEU A 67 -16.23 -30.21 40.17
C LEU A 67 -14.90 -30.94 39.90
N VAL A 68 -13.98 -30.32 39.16
CA VAL A 68 -12.65 -30.90 38.93
C VAL A 68 -11.85 -30.96 40.22
N ASN A 69 -11.77 -29.84 40.94
CA ASN A 69 -10.91 -29.70 42.12
C ASN A 69 -11.43 -30.49 43.34
N ILE A 70 -12.74 -30.56 43.56
CA ILE A 70 -13.31 -31.44 44.59
C ILE A 70 -12.88 -32.88 44.32
N GLY A 71 -13.00 -33.36 43.08
CA GLY A 71 -12.61 -34.72 42.74
C GLY A 71 -11.11 -35.02 42.84
N THR A 72 -10.26 -34.03 43.13
CA THR A 72 -8.81 -34.17 43.29
C THR A 72 -8.35 -33.92 44.73
N LEU A 73 -9.03 -33.03 45.46
CA LEU A 73 -8.68 -32.61 46.83
C LEU A 73 -9.52 -33.29 47.92
N TYR A 74 -10.44 -34.17 47.56
CA TYR A 74 -11.37 -34.80 48.50
C TYR A 74 -10.66 -35.85 49.37
N GLU A 75 -10.56 -35.57 50.66
CA GLU A 75 -10.10 -36.50 51.69
C GLU A 75 -11.24 -36.77 52.69
N PRO A 76 -11.89 -37.95 52.66
CA PRO A 76 -13.05 -38.24 53.50
C PRO A 76 -12.63 -38.79 54.87
N SER A 77 -11.88 -38.01 55.64
CA SER A 77 -11.50 -38.37 57.02
C SER A 77 -12.43 -37.74 58.06
N THR A 78 -12.82 -36.47 57.87
CA THR A 78 -13.73 -35.76 58.79
C THR A 78 -14.64 -34.77 58.04
N LEU A 79 -15.75 -34.35 58.68
CA LEU A 79 -16.61 -33.26 58.17
C LEU A 79 -15.84 -31.95 57.95
N SER A 80 -14.85 -31.66 58.79
CA SER A 80 -13.96 -30.50 58.64
C SER A 80 -13.05 -30.60 57.41
N ASP A 81 -12.57 -31.79 57.08
CA ASP A 81 -11.72 -32.00 55.90
C ASP A 81 -12.52 -31.83 54.61
N VAL A 82 -13.74 -32.37 54.57
CA VAL A 82 -14.67 -32.16 53.46
C VAL A 82 -15.00 -30.66 53.27
N ALA A 83 -15.26 -29.94 54.36
CA ALA A 83 -15.50 -28.50 54.31
C ALA A 83 -14.27 -27.73 53.81
N ARG A 84 -13.06 -28.10 54.27
CA ARG A 84 -11.80 -27.50 53.83
C ARG A 84 -11.56 -27.72 52.34
N SER A 85 -11.71 -28.95 51.83
CA SER A 85 -11.58 -29.26 50.40
C SER A 85 -12.55 -28.45 49.54
N PHE A 86 -13.80 -28.27 50.01
CA PHE A 86 -14.80 -27.47 49.29
C PHE A 86 -14.42 -25.98 49.22
N VAL A 87 -13.94 -25.41 50.33
CA VAL A 87 -13.49 -24.00 50.37
C VAL A 87 -12.31 -23.79 49.43
N ILE A 88 -11.32 -24.67 49.45
CA ILE A 88 -10.14 -24.58 48.58
C ILE A 88 -10.53 -24.74 47.11
N ALA A 89 -11.36 -25.74 46.78
CA ALA A 89 -11.85 -25.95 45.42
C ALA A 89 -12.65 -24.73 44.90
N SER A 90 -13.46 -24.11 45.75
CA SER A 90 -14.21 -22.88 45.42
C SER A 90 -13.28 -21.69 45.21
N SER A 91 -12.22 -21.55 45.99
CA SER A 91 -11.22 -20.50 45.84
C SER A 91 -10.42 -20.66 44.54
N ILE A 92 -9.97 -21.88 44.22
CA ILE A 92 -9.34 -22.19 42.93
C ILE A 92 -10.29 -21.87 41.77
N ALA A 93 -11.56 -22.26 41.88
CA ALA A 93 -12.58 -21.97 40.86
C ALA A 93 -12.83 -20.48 40.66
N ALA A 94 -12.80 -19.69 41.73
CA ALA A 94 -12.86 -18.23 41.64
C ALA A 94 -11.66 -17.67 40.86
N GLY A 95 -10.45 -18.15 41.16
CA GLY A 95 -9.24 -17.79 40.43
C GLY A 95 -9.31 -18.11 38.93
N SER A 96 -9.67 -19.36 38.58
CA SER A 96 -9.83 -19.77 37.17
C SER A 96 -10.91 -18.95 36.44
N THR A 97 -11.99 -18.60 37.13
CA THR A 97 -13.07 -17.79 36.57
C THR A 97 -12.60 -16.37 36.29
N LEU A 98 -11.92 -15.74 37.25
CA LEU A 98 -11.37 -14.38 37.10
C LEU A 98 -10.33 -14.32 36.00
N GLN A 99 -9.43 -15.30 35.92
CA GLN A 99 -8.48 -15.46 34.81
C GLN A 99 -9.19 -15.49 33.45
N ALA A 100 -10.20 -16.35 33.31
CA ALA A 100 -10.91 -16.49 32.05
C ALA A 100 -11.66 -15.19 31.68
N MET A 101 -12.27 -14.52 32.66
CA MET A 101 -12.96 -13.24 32.46
C MET A 101 -12.00 -12.12 32.06
N ALA A 102 -10.85 -12.02 32.73
CA ALA A 102 -9.80 -11.05 32.43
C ALA A 102 -9.22 -11.29 31.03
N GLY A 103 -8.86 -12.54 30.71
CA GLY A 103 -8.37 -12.92 29.38
C GLY A 103 -9.37 -12.58 28.28
N ALA A 104 -10.63 -12.97 28.44
CA ALA A 104 -11.68 -12.67 27.45
C ALA A 104 -11.94 -11.16 27.30
N TYR A 105 -11.89 -10.39 28.40
CA TYR A 105 -12.03 -8.94 28.38
C TYR A 105 -10.86 -8.28 27.63
N LEU A 106 -9.62 -8.61 27.99
CA LEU A 106 -8.42 -8.04 27.38
C LEU A 106 -8.30 -8.40 25.91
N ILE A 107 -8.62 -9.65 25.52
CA ILE A 107 -8.63 -10.05 24.10
C ILE A 107 -9.65 -9.20 23.33
N ARG A 108 -10.87 -9.02 23.84
CA ARG A 108 -11.86 -8.15 23.17
C ARG A 108 -11.42 -6.70 23.05
N GLN A 109 -10.69 -6.19 24.03
CA GLN A 109 -10.27 -4.80 24.08
C GLN A 109 -9.07 -4.51 23.17
N PHE A 110 -8.10 -5.44 23.09
CA PHE A 110 -6.80 -5.17 22.49
C PHE A 110 -6.48 -6.01 21.24
N VAL A 111 -7.16 -7.13 21.02
CA VAL A 111 -6.97 -8.00 19.84
C VAL A 111 -8.07 -7.68 18.84
N GLY A 112 -7.74 -6.86 17.84
CA GLY A 112 -8.72 -6.30 16.91
C GLY A 112 -9.15 -7.29 15.83
N SER A 113 -8.18 -7.94 15.19
CA SER A 113 -8.40 -9.05 14.25
C SER A 113 -7.95 -10.34 14.90
N ILE A 114 -8.72 -11.42 14.76
CA ILE A 114 -8.33 -12.74 15.28
C ILE A 114 -7.17 -13.25 14.42
N PHE A 115 -5.95 -12.92 14.85
CA PHE A 115 -4.66 -13.40 14.35
C PHE A 115 -4.36 -13.13 12.86
N GLU A 116 -4.96 -12.10 12.27
CA GLU A 116 -4.64 -11.68 10.91
C GLU A 116 -3.36 -10.83 10.89
N LYS A 117 -3.10 -10.06 11.96
CA LYS A 117 -1.93 -9.20 12.12
C LYS A 117 -0.96 -9.73 13.17
N ILE A 118 0.34 -9.52 12.94
CA ILE A 118 1.40 -9.90 13.89
C ILE A 118 1.20 -9.23 15.25
N ALA A 119 0.81 -7.95 15.26
CA ALA A 119 0.56 -7.21 16.50
C ALA A 119 -0.57 -7.82 17.34
N ASP A 120 -1.60 -8.37 16.71
CA ASP A 120 -2.72 -9.02 17.40
C ASP A 120 -2.28 -10.36 18.03
N VAL A 121 -1.40 -11.11 17.36
CA VAL A 121 -0.77 -12.32 17.93
C VAL A 121 0.07 -11.96 19.15
N LEU A 122 0.94 -10.95 19.06
CA LEU A 122 1.79 -10.54 20.19
C LEU A 122 0.96 -10.08 21.40
N ARG A 123 -0.09 -9.27 21.18
CA ARG A 123 -1.02 -8.86 22.24
C ARG A 123 -1.72 -10.06 22.87
N PHE A 124 -2.21 -11.00 22.06
CA PHE A 124 -2.83 -12.23 22.56
C PHE A 124 -1.86 -13.04 23.43
N VAL A 125 -0.60 -13.19 23.02
CA VAL A 125 0.41 -13.92 23.79
C VAL A 125 0.67 -13.23 25.13
N LEU A 126 0.87 -11.91 25.13
CA LEU A 126 1.07 -11.13 26.36
C LEU A 126 -0.14 -11.24 27.30
N ILE A 127 -1.36 -11.15 26.76
CA ILE A 127 -2.59 -11.33 27.53
C ILE A 127 -2.69 -12.73 28.10
N GLY A 128 -2.38 -13.76 27.30
CA GLY A 128 -2.41 -15.16 27.72
C GLY A 128 -1.50 -15.43 28.91
N PHE A 129 -0.25 -14.93 28.87
CA PHE A 129 0.66 -15.03 30.01
C PHE A 129 0.18 -14.20 31.22
N SER A 130 -0.31 -12.99 30.99
CA SER A 130 -0.66 -12.05 32.07
C SER A 130 -1.93 -12.46 32.81
N CYS A 131 -2.98 -12.89 32.11
CA CYS A 131 -4.22 -13.31 32.78
C CYS A 131 -4.02 -14.60 33.58
N CYS A 132 -3.07 -15.44 33.19
CA CYS A 132 -2.76 -16.68 33.89
C CYS A 132 -2.10 -16.48 35.26
N LEU A 133 -1.58 -15.29 35.55
CA LEU A 133 -1.06 -14.94 36.88
C LEU A 133 -2.17 -15.00 37.95
N ILE A 134 -3.42 -14.75 37.56
CA ILE A 134 -4.57 -14.70 38.48
C ILE A 134 -4.86 -16.09 39.06
N ALA A 135 -5.10 -17.11 38.23
CA ALA A 135 -5.43 -18.43 38.76
C ALA A 135 -4.22 -19.13 39.37
N ALA A 136 -3.02 -18.95 38.82
CA ALA A 136 -1.81 -19.51 39.43
C ALA A 136 -1.59 -18.98 40.86
N THR A 137 -1.75 -17.66 41.07
CA THR A 137 -1.58 -17.04 42.40
C THR A 137 -2.68 -17.47 43.36
N ILE A 138 -3.96 -17.35 42.96
CA ILE A 138 -5.09 -17.71 43.82
C ILE A 138 -5.08 -19.22 44.13
N GLY A 139 -4.79 -20.06 43.14
CA GLY A 139 -4.81 -21.51 43.28
C GLY A 139 -3.71 -22.01 44.21
N THR A 140 -2.46 -21.64 43.94
CA THR A 140 -1.33 -22.08 44.78
C THR A 140 -1.35 -21.48 46.18
N THR A 141 -1.79 -20.22 46.34
CA THR A 141 -2.00 -19.62 47.67
C THR A 141 -3.08 -20.37 48.45
N SER A 142 -4.19 -20.73 47.79
CA SER A 142 -5.25 -21.55 48.41
C SER A 142 -4.74 -22.91 48.89
N LEU A 143 -3.85 -23.54 48.12
CA LEU A 143 -3.24 -24.82 48.51
C LEU A 143 -2.26 -24.65 49.68
N LEU A 144 -1.46 -23.57 49.69
CA LEU A 144 -0.53 -23.27 50.78
C LEU A 144 -1.28 -23.00 52.09
N VAL A 145 -2.28 -22.13 52.05
CA VAL A 145 -3.14 -21.81 53.22
C VAL A 145 -3.94 -23.04 53.65
N GLY A 146 -4.35 -23.87 52.69
CA GLY A 146 -5.04 -25.13 52.95
C GLY A 146 -4.16 -26.24 53.55
N GLY A 147 -2.84 -26.05 53.62
CA GLY A 147 -1.89 -27.03 54.14
C GLY A 147 -1.54 -28.17 53.18
N TYR A 148 -1.96 -28.09 51.90
CA TYR A 148 -1.69 -29.13 50.89
C TYR A 148 -0.27 -29.04 50.30
N ILE A 149 0.34 -27.85 50.33
CA ILE A 149 1.72 -27.64 49.89
C ILE A 149 2.50 -26.85 50.94
N SER A 150 3.80 -27.11 51.05
CA SER A 150 4.69 -26.35 51.94
C SER A 150 5.23 -25.09 51.27
N SER A 151 5.70 -24.13 52.07
CA SER A 151 6.32 -22.89 51.57
C SER A 151 7.57 -23.14 50.71
N ALA A 152 8.28 -24.24 50.98
CA ALA A 152 9.49 -24.63 50.24
C ALA A 152 9.21 -24.96 48.76
N VAL A 153 8.02 -25.51 48.45
CA VAL A 153 7.64 -25.91 47.07
C VAL A 153 6.69 -24.91 46.41
N TYR A 154 6.33 -23.82 47.10
CA TYR A 154 5.36 -22.83 46.61
C TYR A 154 5.78 -22.23 45.26
N GLY A 155 7.03 -21.75 45.15
CA GLY A 155 7.53 -21.11 43.93
C GLY A 155 7.50 -22.02 42.70
N MET A 156 7.88 -23.28 42.87
CA MET A 156 7.85 -24.27 41.78
C MET A 156 6.41 -24.61 41.38
N ASN A 157 5.50 -24.82 42.35
CA ASN A 157 4.09 -25.06 42.05
C ASN A 157 3.42 -23.86 41.37
N TRP A 158 3.75 -22.64 41.79
CA TRP A 158 3.25 -21.41 41.16
C TRP A 158 3.71 -21.32 39.70
N LEU A 159 5.00 -21.60 39.45
CA LEU A 159 5.58 -21.56 38.10
C LEU A 159 4.95 -22.62 37.18
N THR A 160 4.83 -23.87 37.64
CA THR A 160 4.26 -24.96 36.82
C THR A 160 2.78 -24.77 36.54
N TRP A 161 2.03 -24.21 37.51
CA TRP A 161 0.62 -23.86 37.33
C TRP A 161 0.45 -22.74 36.30
N TRP A 162 1.22 -21.66 36.45
CA TRP A 162 1.18 -20.52 35.53
C TRP A 162 1.52 -20.94 34.10
N LEU A 163 2.58 -21.73 33.90
CA LEU A 163 2.97 -22.23 32.59
C LEU A 163 1.94 -23.21 32.01
N GLY A 164 1.35 -24.08 32.84
CA GLY A 164 0.30 -25.01 32.41
C GLY A 164 -0.96 -24.29 31.91
N ASP A 165 -1.39 -23.26 32.64
CA ASP A 165 -2.51 -22.40 32.26
C ASP A 165 -2.20 -21.58 31.02
N ALA A 166 -1.01 -20.97 30.94
CA ALA A 166 -0.58 -20.21 29.77
C ALA A 166 -0.52 -21.09 28.51
N ALA A 167 0.05 -22.29 28.61
CA ALA A 167 0.06 -23.26 27.51
C ALA A 167 -1.37 -23.66 27.11
N GLY A 168 -2.27 -23.84 28.09
CA GLY A 168 -3.69 -24.10 27.86
C GLY A 168 -4.37 -22.98 27.06
N VAL A 169 -4.16 -21.72 27.47
CA VAL A 169 -4.68 -20.54 26.76
C VAL A 169 -4.10 -20.44 25.36
N LEU A 170 -2.78 -20.54 25.21
CA LEU A 170 -2.10 -20.41 23.92
C LEU A 170 -2.51 -21.52 22.94
N LEU A 171 -2.74 -22.75 23.40
CA LEU A 171 -3.07 -23.87 22.51
C LEU A 171 -4.57 -23.91 22.16
N PHE A 172 -5.44 -23.81 23.17
CA PHE A 172 -6.87 -24.06 23.00
C PHE A 172 -7.68 -22.81 22.65
N THR A 173 -7.26 -21.62 23.09
CA THR A 173 -8.00 -20.39 22.72
C THR A 173 -7.94 -20.16 21.21
N PRO A 174 -6.77 -20.16 20.53
CA PRO A 174 -6.71 -19.96 19.09
C PRO A 174 -7.42 -21.02 18.28
N LEU A 175 -7.43 -22.27 18.76
CA LEU A 175 -8.16 -23.37 18.10
C LEU A 175 -9.65 -23.06 18.00
N VAL A 176 -10.25 -22.64 19.11
CA VAL A 176 -11.68 -22.31 19.17
C VAL A 176 -11.97 -21.01 18.41
N LEU A 177 -11.09 -20.01 18.48
CA LEU A 177 -11.27 -18.73 17.80
C LEU A 177 -11.18 -18.86 16.26
N THR A 178 -10.22 -19.62 15.75
CA THR A 178 -9.99 -19.81 14.30
C THR A 178 -11.02 -20.76 13.67
N TRP A 179 -11.58 -21.70 14.43
CA TRP A 179 -12.66 -22.60 13.96
C TRP A 179 -13.84 -21.82 13.36
N LYS A 180 -14.24 -20.70 13.97
CA LYS A 180 -15.38 -19.90 13.49
C LYS A 180 -15.11 -19.19 12.17
N GLN A 181 -13.87 -18.75 11.95
CA GLN A 181 -13.44 -18.17 10.66
C GLN A 181 -13.51 -19.24 9.56
N GLU A 182 -13.11 -20.48 9.90
CA GLU A 182 -13.13 -21.62 8.97
C GLU A 182 -14.57 -22.01 8.56
N ILE A 183 -15.52 -22.02 9.50
CA ILE A 183 -16.95 -22.27 9.18
C ILE A 183 -17.49 -21.21 8.22
N LYS A 184 -17.15 -19.93 8.42
CA LYS A 184 -17.63 -18.84 7.55
C LYS A 184 -17.03 -18.92 6.15
N GLY A 185 -15.77 -19.30 6.04
CA GLY A 185 -15.08 -19.50 4.78
C GLY A 185 -15.31 -20.90 4.23
N LYS A 186 -16.55 -21.22 3.79
CA LYS A 186 -17.01 -22.48 3.16
C LYS A 186 -15.91 -23.53 3.07
N PHE A 187 -15.92 -24.52 3.96
CA PHE A 187 -14.95 -25.61 4.04
C PHE A 187 -14.79 -26.27 2.65
N SER A 188 -13.75 -25.85 1.95
CA SER A 188 -13.44 -26.28 0.59
C SER A 188 -12.13 -27.03 0.69
N ILE A 189 -12.20 -28.34 0.94
CA ILE A 189 -11.05 -29.21 0.75
C ILE A 189 -10.73 -29.15 -0.74
N ARG A 190 -9.76 -28.31 -1.11
CA ARG A 190 -9.20 -28.29 -2.45
C ARG A 190 -8.33 -29.55 -2.60
N TRP A 191 -8.93 -30.62 -3.12
CA TRP A 191 -8.30 -31.92 -3.38
C TRP A 191 -7.00 -31.86 -4.21
N LYS A 192 -6.70 -30.74 -4.87
CA LYS A 192 -5.43 -30.49 -5.58
C LYS A 192 -4.17 -30.55 -4.68
N LYS A 193 -4.30 -30.61 -3.35
CA LYS A 193 -3.16 -30.73 -2.41
C LYS A 193 -3.23 -31.96 -1.49
N SER A 194 -4.08 -32.94 -1.78
CA SER A 194 -4.27 -34.10 -0.87
C SER A 194 -3.00 -34.93 -0.68
N TRP A 195 -2.16 -35.07 -1.72
CA TRP A 195 -0.89 -35.82 -1.61
C TRP A 195 0.12 -35.12 -0.68
N GLU A 196 0.19 -33.78 -0.70
CA GLU A 196 1.09 -33.01 0.16
C GLU A 196 0.70 -33.17 1.63
N PHE A 197 -0.62 -33.17 1.89
CA PHE A 197 -1.13 -33.40 3.23
C PHE A 197 -0.85 -34.82 3.71
N SER A 198 -1.01 -35.83 2.84
CA SER A 198 -0.62 -37.21 3.16
C SER A 198 0.88 -37.36 3.42
N LEU A 199 1.73 -36.73 2.61
CA LEU A 199 3.19 -36.72 2.82
C LEU A 199 3.56 -36.04 4.14
N PHE A 200 2.93 -34.89 4.44
CA PHE A 200 3.09 -34.20 5.71
C PHE A 200 2.75 -35.10 6.89
N LEU A 201 1.59 -35.79 6.86
CA LEU A 201 1.18 -36.70 7.92
C LEU A 201 2.11 -37.92 8.04
N ALA A 202 2.55 -38.50 6.92
CA ALA A 202 3.47 -39.63 6.91
C ALA A 202 4.82 -39.27 7.52
N LEU A 203 5.38 -38.10 7.19
CA LEU A 203 6.64 -37.62 7.74
C LEU A 203 6.50 -37.23 9.23
N LEU A 204 5.37 -36.64 9.62
CA LEU A 204 5.10 -36.33 11.03
C LEU A 204 5.03 -37.60 11.87
N PHE A 205 4.31 -38.62 11.36
CA PHE A 205 4.23 -39.93 12.00
C PHE A 205 5.60 -40.61 12.05
N GLY A 206 6.36 -40.63 10.95
CA GLY A 206 7.71 -41.19 10.91
C GLY A 206 8.66 -40.53 11.91
N THR A 207 8.62 -39.20 12.01
CA THR A 207 9.41 -38.43 12.99
C THR A 207 9.00 -38.79 14.42
N SER A 208 7.71 -38.87 14.69
CA SER A 208 7.20 -39.26 16.01
C SER A 208 7.63 -40.67 16.41
N SER A 209 7.60 -41.62 15.47
CA SER A 209 8.05 -42.99 15.68
C SER A 209 9.55 -43.06 15.93
N LEU A 210 10.36 -42.30 15.20
CA LEU A 210 11.81 -42.22 15.42
C LEU A 210 12.16 -41.63 16.79
N ILE A 211 11.48 -40.56 17.21
CA ILE A 211 11.65 -39.99 18.56
C ILE A 211 11.31 -41.03 19.62
N HIS A 212 10.20 -41.74 19.44
CA HIS A 212 9.77 -42.79 20.38
C HIS A 212 10.79 -43.94 20.45
N MET A 213 11.25 -44.47 19.30
CA MET A 213 12.26 -45.53 19.27
C MET A 213 13.61 -45.07 19.84
N GLY A 214 14.06 -43.86 19.51
CA GLY A 214 15.32 -43.30 19.98
C GLY A 214 15.35 -43.02 21.49
N SER A 215 14.19 -42.73 22.09
CA SER A 215 14.09 -42.48 23.54
C SER A 215 14.50 -43.68 24.41
N GLY A 216 14.53 -44.91 23.87
CA GLY A 216 15.04 -46.11 24.54
C GLY A 216 16.51 -46.44 24.26
N VAL A 217 17.17 -45.73 23.33
CA VAL A 217 18.58 -45.98 22.95
C VAL A 217 19.56 -45.16 23.79
N PHE A 218 19.14 -43.97 24.25
CA PHE A 218 19.98 -43.11 25.08
C PHE A 218 19.87 -43.50 26.55
N THR A 219 21.01 -43.61 27.24
CA THR A 219 21.07 -43.89 28.69
C THR A 219 20.60 -42.71 29.55
N VAL A 220 20.55 -41.51 28.97
CA VAL A 220 19.98 -40.31 29.57
C VAL A 220 18.70 -39.97 28.81
N PRO A 221 17.55 -39.75 29.48
CA PRO A 221 16.32 -39.42 28.80
C PRO A 221 16.39 -37.98 28.31
N ILE A 222 16.71 -37.79 27.02
CA ILE A 222 16.79 -36.47 26.39
C ILE A 222 15.46 -36.16 25.70
N PRO A 223 14.76 -35.07 26.07
CA PRO A 223 13.51 -34.68 25.43
C PRO A 223 13.74 -34.12 24.02
N LEU A 224 13.56 -34.96 22.99
CA LEU A 224 13.78 -34.61 21.57
C LEU A 224 12.53 -34.00 20.91
N TYR A 225 12.08 -32.83 21.36
CA TYR A 225 10.88 -32.18 20.79
C TYR A 225 11.13 -31.33 19.54
N PHE A 226 12.35 -30.79 19.40
CA PHE A 226 12.70 -29.85 18.32
C PHE A 226 12.50 -30.36 16.88
N PRO A 227 12.59 -31.68 16.57
CA PRO A 227 12.27 -32.19 15.24
C PRO A 227 10.81 -31.95 14.80
N TYR A 228 9.91 -31.57 15.71
CA TYR A 228 8.55 -31.18 15.35
C TYR A 228 8.43 -29.73 14.82
N ILE A 229 9.40 -28.84 15.08
CA ILE A 229 9.34 -27.42 14.67
C ILE A 229 9.19 -27.26 13.14
N PRO A 230 9.93 -28.00 12.28
CA PRO A 230 9.72 -27.95 10.84
C PRO A 230 8.29 -28.27 10.40
N PHE A 231 7.55 -29.12 11.12
CA PHE A 231 6.16 -29.44 10.81
C PHE A 231 5.21 -28.30 11.17
N VAL A 232 5.47 -27.58 12.27
CA VAL A 232 4.74 -26.35 12.61
C VAL A 232 4.96 -25.30 11.52
N ALA A 233 6.21 -25.11 11.10
CA ALA A 233 6.57 -24.16 10.04
C ALA A 233 5.93 -24.55 8.69
N TRP A 234 6.01 -25.82 8.30
CA TRP A 234 5.36 -26.32 7.08
C TRP A 234 3.84 -26.10 7.14
N ALA A 235 3.20 -26.40 8.27
CA ALA A 235 1.76 -26.20 8.41
C ALA A 235 1.36 -24.72 8.29
N ALA A 236 2.12 -23.81 8.91
CA ALA A 236 1.92 -22.37 8.79
C ALA A 236 2.12 -21.87 7.34
N LEU A 237 3.14 -22.39 6.63
CA LEU A 237 3.46 -22.01 5.26
C LEU A 237 2.40 -22.47 4.25
N ARG A 238 1.89 -23.69 4.44
CA ARG A 238 1.13 -24.40 3.39
C ARG A 238 -0.36 -24.44 3.63
N PHE A 239 -0.80 -24.53 4.88
CA PHE A 239 -2.21 -24.72 5.23
C PHE A 239 -2.84 -23.44 5.77
N ARG A 240 -4.14 -23.52 6.06
CA ARG A 240 -4.86 -22.41 6.72
C ARG A 240 -4.47 -22.36 8.20
N GLN A 241 -4.69 -21.19 8.81
CA GLN A 241 -4.34 -20.95 10.20
C GLN A 241 -5.00 -21.95 11.16
N PHE A 242 -6.28 -22.30 10.93
CA PHE A 242 -6.96 -23.35 11.70
C PHE A 242 -6.22 -24.69 11.65
N THR A 243 -5.79 -25.12 10.46
CA THR A 243 -5.02 -26.36 10.27
C THR A 243 -3.67 -26.29 10.98
N MET A 244 -2.98 -25.15 10.91
CA MET A 244 -1.71 -24.95 11.64
C MET A 244 -1.91 -25.07 13.15
N VAL A 245 -2.93 -24.43 13.72
CA VAL A 245 -3.22 -24.52 15.16
C VAL A 245 -3.56 -25.97 15.55
N PHE A 246 -4.36 -26.66 14.74
CA PHE A 246 -4.71 -28.06 14.97
C PHE A 246 -3.49 -29.00 14.90
N VAL A 247 -2.60 -28.81 13.91
CA VAL A 247 -1.33 -29.54 13.82
C VAL A 247 -0.46 -29.29 15.04
N THR A 248 -0.37 -28.03 15.48
CA THR A 248 0.42 -27.67 16.67
C THR A 248 -0.16 -28.32 17.94
N MET A 249 -1.48 -28.45 18.03
CA MET A 249 -2.15 -29.22 19.10
C MET A 249 -1.79 -30.70 19.05
N ILE A 250 -1.79 -31.33 17.87
CA ILE A 250 -1.37 -32.74 17.71
C ILE A 250 0.11 -32.91 18.12
N ILE A 251 0.99 -32.04 17.64
CA ILE A 251 2.41 -32.04 18.01
C ILE A 251 2.60 -31.90 19.53
N SER A 252 1.85 -30.98 20.15
CA SER A 252 1.89 -30.79 21.60
C SER A 252 1.42 -32.04 22.35
N LEU A 253 0.36 -32.71 21.85
CA LEU A 253 -0.12 -33.97 22.42
C LEU A 253 0.92 -35.08 22.29
N LEU A 254 1.54 -35.23 21.12
CA LEU A 254 2.62 -36.21 20.90
C LEU A 254 3.80 -35.95 21.85
N ALA A 255 4.22 -34.69 21.99
CA ALA A 255 5.29 -34.32 22.92
C ALA A 255 4.93 -34.62 24.39
N ILE A 256 3.69 -34.36 24.81
CA ILE A 256 3.20 -34.74 26.15
C ILE A 256 3.26 -36.26 26.35
N LEU A 257 2.75 -37.04 25.38
CA LEU A 257 2.75 -38.51 25.45
C LEU A 257 4.16 -39.08 25.53
N THR A 258 5.09 -38.58 24.71
CA THR A 258 6.51 -38.97 24.77
C THR A 258 7.11 -38.65 26.14
N THR A 259 6.78 -37.48 26.71
CA THR A 259 7.30 -37.07 28.03
C THR A 259 6.78 -37.96 29.15
N ILE A 260 5.50 -38.34 29.12
CA ILE A 260 4.89 -39.24 30.12
C ILE A 260 5.50 -40.64 30.02
N GLN A 261 5.75 -41.14 28.81
CA GLN A 261 6.43 -42.42 28.62
C GLN A 261 7.87 -42.37 29.16
N MET A 262 8.60 -41.31 28.84
CA MET A 262 9.95 -41.09 29.36
C MET A 262 9.95 -40.91 30.88
N ALA A 263 8.91 -40.31 31.47
CA ALA A 263 8.77 -40.12 32.91
C ALA A 263 8.84 -41.44 33.68
N GLY A 264 8.34 -42.54 33.09
CA GLY A 264 8.46 -43.88 33.66
C GLY A 264 9.91 -44.43 33.68
N SER A 265 10.81 -43.88 32.88
CA SER A 265 12.24 -44.23 32.81
C SER A 265 13.17 -43.16 33.39
N LEU A 266 12.67 -41.94 33.61
CA LEU A 266 13.39 -40.81 34.20
C LEU A 266 13.51 -41.00 35.72
N MET A 267 14.68 -40.71 36.28
CA MET A 267 14.77 -40.51 37.72
C MET A 267 13.93 -39.28 38.10
N ILE A 268 13.27 -39.33 39.26
CA ILE A 268 12.36 -38.28 39.77
C ILE A 268 13.00 -36.87 39.71
N GLU A 269 14.31 -36.78 39.89
CA GLU A 269 15.08 -35.53 39.86
C GLU A 269 15.05 -34.79 38.51
N PHE A 270 14.84 -35.50 37.40
CA PHE A 270 14.83 -34.92 36.04
C PHE A 270 13.45 -34.49 35.54
N LEU A 271 12.40 -34.75 36.33
CA LEU A 271 11.04 -34.63 35.84
C LEU A 271 10.53 -33.19 35.77
N ASN A 272 10.87 -32.36 36.76
CA ASN A 272 10.53 -30.93 36.73
C ASN A 272 11.23 -30.19 35.57
N PRO A 273 12.55 -30.37 35.32
CA PRO A 273 13.19 -29.84 34.12
C PRO A 273 12.54 -30.30 32.81
N ALA A 274 12.18 -31.59 32.69
CA ALA A 274 11.53 -32.12 31.48
C ALA A 274 10.16 -31.46 31.23
N LEU A 275 9.36 -31.28 32.29
CA LEU A 275 8.08 -30.57 32.24
C LEU A 275 8.24 -29.11 31.78
N LEU A 276 9.24 -28.40 32.32
CA LEU A 276 9.53 -27.02 31.93
C LEU A 276 9.98 -26.91 30.46
N ILE A 277 10.82 -27.83 29.99
CA ILE A 277 11.25 -27.89 28.58
C ILE A 277 10.05 -28.17 27.67
N LEU A 278 9.17 -29.09 28.06
CA LEU A 278 7.94 -29.40 27.33
C LEU A 278 7.02 -28.17 27.22
N GLN A 279 6.81 -27.45 28.33
CA GLN A 279 5.99 -26.23 28.36
C GLN A 279 6.60 -25.11 27.50
N ALA A 280 7.92 -24.91 27.59
CA ALA A 280 8.64 -23.96 26.74
C ALA A 280 8.51 -24.33 25.26
N PHE A 281 8.66 -25.61 24.92
CA PHE A 281 8.49 -26.11 23.55
C PHE A 281 7.07 -25.85 23.01
N ILE A 282 6.03 -26.14 23.79
CA ILE A 282 4.63 -25.90 23.39
C ILE A 282 4.41 -24.40 23.17
N GLY A 283 4.85 -23.56 24.10
CA GLY A 283 4.74 -22.11 24.00
C GLY A 283 5.43 -21.57 22.74
N VAL A 284 6.71 -21.93 22.53
CA VAL A 284 7.49 -21.50 21.36
C VAL A 284 6.85 -22.00 20.06
N SER A 285 6.39 -23.25 20.01
CA SER A 285 5.77 -23.83 18.81
C SER A 285 4.48 -23.11 18.43
N VAL A 286 3.60 -22.86 19.40
CA VAL A 286 2.35 -22.13 19.17
C VAL A 286 2.60 -20.70 18.75
N VAL A 287 3.47 -19.98 19.46
CA VAL A 287 3.78 -18.58 19.14
C VAL A 287 4.40 -18.48 17.76
N THR A 288 5.37 -19.33 17.43
CA THR A 288 6.02 -19.36 16.11
C THR A 288 5.02 -19.69 15.01
N GLY A 289 4.17 -20.69 15.21
CA GLY A 289 3.15 -21.08 14.25
C GLY A 289 2.14 -19.96 13.97
N LEU A 290 1.64 -19.29 15.03
CA LEU A 290 0.71 -18.17 14.91
C LEU A 290 1.36 -16.95 14.24
N LEU A 291 2.58 -16.58 14.64
CA LEU A 291 3.33 -15.47 14.05
C LEU A 291 3.62 -15.71 12.56
N LEU A 292 4.09 -16.90 12.22
CA LEU A 292 4.38 -17.26 10.83
C LEU A 292 3.10 -17.28 9.98
N SER A 293 2.02 -17.88 10.49
CA SER A 293 0.73 -17.89 9.79
C SER A 293 0.18 -16.49 9.58
N SER A 294 0.27 -15.62 10.60
CA SER A 294 -0.20 -14.24 10.51
C SER A 294 0.67 -13.40 9.57
N SER A 295 2.00 -13.51 9.62
CA SER A 295 2.92 -12.84 8.71
C SER A 295 2.64 -13.20 7.24
N LEU A 296 2.41 -14.48 6.97
CA LEU A 296 2.06 -14.96 5.63
C LEU A 296 0.67 -14.50 5.19
N TYR A 297 -0.28 -14.42 6.10
CA TYR A 297 -1.61 -13.89 5.81
C TYR A 297 -1.53 -12.41 5.42
N GLU A 298 -0.83 -11.60 6.21
CA GLU A 298 -0.61 -10.18 5.97
C GLU A 298 0.11 -9.93 4.63
N SER A 299 1.18 -10.68 4.36
CA SER A 299 1.92 -10.59 3.09
C SER A 299 1.04 -10.96 1.88
N ARG A 300 0.24 -12.02 1.97
CA ARG A 300 -0.68 -12.42 0.89
C ARG A 300 -1.75 -11.34 0.62
N GLN A 301 -2.31 -10.74 1.67
CA GLN A 301 -3.29 -9.66 1.49
C GLN A 301 -2.66 -8.42 0.86
N GLY A 302 -1.44 -8.07 1.26
CA GLY A 302 -0.66 -7.01 0.64
C GLY A 302 -0.41 -7.25 -0.84
N GLN A 303 -0.01 -8.47 -1.22
CA GLN A 303 0.20 -8.84 -2.63
C GLN A 303 -1.09 -8.77 -3.47
N ILE A 304 -2.23 -9.19 -2.92
CA ILE A 304 -3.52 -9.11 -3.62
C ILE A 304 -3.92 -7.65 -3.87
N HIS A 305 -3.78 -6.78 -2.86
CA HIS A 305 -4.06 -5.36 -3.01
C HIS A 305 -3.13 -4.69 -4.02
N LEU A 306 -1.82 -4.99 -3.95
CA LEU A 306 -0.83 -4.47 -4.90
C LEU A 306 -1.14 -4.91 -6.33
N LYS A 307 -1.48 -6.19 -6.53
CA LYS A 307 -1.82 -6.73 -7.85
C LYS A 307 -3.07 -6.03 -8.42
N LYS A 308 -4.11 -5.87 -7.61
CA LYS A 308 -5.33 -5.17 -8.02
C LYS A 308 -5.07 -3.70 -8.37
N ALA A 309 -4.31 -2.99 -7.53
CA ALA A 309 -3.93 -1.61 -7.81
C ALA A 309 -3.08 -1.48 -9.08
N HIS A 310 -2.24 -2.48 -9.39
CA HIS A 310 -1.47 -2.53 -10.63
C HIS A 310 -2.36 -2.76 -11.86
N GLU A 311 -3.30 -3.72 -11.78
CA GLU A 311 -4.30 -3.98 -12.83
C GLU A 311 -5.15 -2.72 -13.10
N ASP A 312 -5.67 -2.07 -12.05
CA ASP A 312 -6.45 -0.82 -12.16
C ASP A 312 -5.63 0.34 -12.78
N LEU A 313 -4.33 0.44 -12.45
CA LEU A 313 -3.44 1.45 -13.02
C LEU A 313 -3.17 1.20 -14.50
N GLN A 314 -2.93 -0.06 -14.89
CA GLN A 314 -2.71 -0.44 -16.28
C GLN A 314 -3.93 -0.13 -17.15
N GLU A 315 -5.14 -0.41 -16.64
CA GLU A 315 -6.39 -0.09 -17.34
C GLU A 315 -6.51 1.42 -17.59
N LYS A 316 -6.26 2.26 -16.58
CA LYS A 316 -6.32 3.73 -16.72
C LYS A 316 -5.26 4.28 -17.68
N VAL A 317 -4.04 3.72 -17.65
CA VAL A 317 -2.98 4.12 -18.58
C VAL A 317 -3.39 3.83 -20.02
N GLU A 318 -3.99 2.67 -20.27
CA GLU A 318 -4.47 2.31 -21.60
C GLU A 318 -5.66 3.16 -22.04
N GLU A 319 -6.60 3.46 -21.15
CA GLU A 319 -7.72 4.37 -21.41
C GLU A 319 -7.22 5.77 -21.83
N ILE A 320 -6.26 6.32 -21.09
CA ILE A 320 -5.62 7.60 -21.42
C ILE A 320 -4.91 7.52 -22.78
N ARG A 321 -4.20 6.42 -23.06
CA ARG A 321 -3.51 6.21 -24.33
C ARG A 321 -4.49 6.18 -25.51
N LEU A 322 -5.59 5.45 -25.37
CA LEU A 322 -6.64 5.37 -26.40
C LEU A 322 -7.35 6.71 -26.59
N SER A 323 -7.68 7.41 -25.51
CA SER A 323 -8.29 8.75 -25.57
C SER A 323 -7.37 9.76 -26.27
N ASN A 324 -6.06 9.72 -25.98
CA ASN A 324 -5.07 10.54 -26.66
C ASN A 324 -5.03 10.24 -28.17
N LEU A 325 -5.00 8.97 -28.57
CA LEU A 325 -4.99 8.56 -29.98
C LEU A 325 -6.26 9.00 -30.72
N GLN A 326 -7.43 8.86 -30.09
CA GLN A 326 -8.70 9.31 -30.66
C GLN A 326 -8.71 10.83 -30.87
N MET A 327 -8.21 11.59 -29.90
CA MET A 327 -8.10 13.04 -30.00
C MET A 327 -7.11 13.47 -31.10
N GLU A 328 -6.04 12.71 -31.34
CA GLU A 328 -5.13 12.93 -32.48
C GLU A 328 -5.83 12.73 -33.82
N GLN A 329 -6.51 11.60 -33.98
CA GLN A 329 -7.26 11.29 -35.21
C GLN A 329 -8.34 12.33 -35.48
N PHE A 330 -9.09 12.73 -34.44
CA PHE A 330 -10.11 13.77 -34.56
C PHE A 330 -9.53 15.11 -34.99
N THR A 331 -8.44 15.56 -34.34
CA THR A 331 -7.79 16.83 -34.69
C THR A 331 -7.27 16.81 -36.13
N HIS A 332 -6.69 15.69 -36.56
CA HIS A 332 -6.16 15.53 -37.92
C HIS A 332 -7.27 15.57 -38.98
N MET A 333 -8.34 14.79 -38.78
CA MET A 333 -9.49 14.72 -39.68
C MET A 333 -10.15 16.09 -39.84
N VAL A 334 -10.52 16.73 -38.73
CA VAL A 334 -11.19 18.05 -38.75
C VAL A 334 -10.36 19.09 -39.48
N SER A 335 -9.04 19.07 -39.31
CA SER A 335 -8.21 20.11 -39.93
C SER A 335 -8.05 19.91 -41.43
N HIS A 336 -7.91 18.65 -41.89
CA HIS A 336 -7.90 18.34 -43.31
C HIS A 336 -9.19 18.78 -43.98
N ASP A 337 -10.34 18.38 -43.41
CA ASP A 337 -11.66 18.61 -43.98
C ASP A 337 -12.06 20.09 -43.97
N LEU A 338 -11.46 20.91 -43.09
CA LEU A 338 -11.63 22.36 -43.10
C LEU A 338 -10.64 23.07 -44.04
N GLN A 339 -9.42 22.55 -44.24
CA GLN A 339 -8.40 23.17 -45.10
C GLN A 339 -8.72 23.02 -46.59
N GLU A 340 -9.21 21.88 -47.03
CA GLU A 340 -9.53 21.59 -48.43
C GLU A 340 -10.56 22.56 -49.05
N PRO A 341 -11.73 22.82 -48.42
CA PRO A 341 -12.68 23.81 -48.93
C PRO A 341 -12.12 25.24 -48.86
N LEU A 342 -11.28 25.57 -47.86
CA LEU A 342 -10.67 26.89 -47.76
C LEU A 342 -9.66 27.16 -48.88
N HIS A 343 -8.80 26.20 -49.21
CA HIS A 343 -7.90 26.31 -50.36
C HIS A 343 -8.67 26.50 -51.66
N THR A 344 -9.79 25.81 -51.82
CA THR A 344 -10.68 25.98 -52.97
C THR A 344 -11.25 27.40 -53.05
N ILE A 345 -11.75 27.94 -51.93
CA ILE A 345 -12.26 29.33 -51.85
C ILE A 345 -11.16 30.34 -52.21
N ILE A 346 -9.96 30.19 -51.63
CA ILE A 346 -8.82 31.07 -51.90
C ILE A 346 -8.45 31.03 -53.39
N GLY A 347 -8.34 29.83 -53.98
CA GLY A 347 -8.01 29.67 -55.40
C GLY A 347 -9.05 30.28 -56.34
N PHE A 348 -10.34 30.22 -56.01
CA PHE A 348 -11.37 30.93 -56.79
C PHE A 348 -11.27 32.45 -56.64
N VAL A 349 -11.04 32.96 -55.42
CA VAL A 349 -10.83 34.39 -55.19
C VAL A 349 -9.65 34.92 -56.01
N GLU A 350 -8.51 34.23 -56.01
CA GLU A 350 -7.33 34.61 -56.79
C GLU A 350 -7.61 34.60 -58.30
N ARG A 351 -8.32 33.56 -58.80
CA ARG A 351 -8.72 33.49 -60.21
C ARG A 351 -9.69 34.62 -60.59
N PHE A 352 -10.62 34.98 -59.72
CA PHE A 352 -11.52 36.10 -59.95
C PHE A 352 -10.77 37.43 -59.99
N LYS A 353 -9.79 37.65 -59.09
CA LYS A 353 -8.92 38.83 -59.13
C LYS A 353 -8.19 38.95 -60.46
N LEU A 354 -7.54 37.86 -60.91
CA LEU A 354 -6.74 37.86 -62.14
C LEU A 354 -7.56 38.06 -63.43
N LYS A 355 -8.81 37.55 -63.49
CA LYS A 355 -9.63 37.57 -64.71
C LYS A 355 -10.52 38.80 -64.86
N LEU A 356 -10.84 39.48 -63.77
CA LEU A 356 -11.84 40.55 -63.75
C LEU A 356 -11.28 41.89 -63.23
N GLU A 357 -9.96 42.01 -63.13
CA GLU A 357 -9.27 43.19 -62.56
C GLU A 357 -9.70 44.50 -63.23
N ASP A 358 -9.86 44.49 -64.55
CA ASP A 358 -10.26 45.66 -65.35
C ASP A 358 -11.78 45.84 -65.50
N SER A 359 -12.58 44.80 -65.25
CA SER A 359 -14.03 44.79 -65.50
C SER A 359 -14.91 44.89 -64.25
N LEU A 360 -14.32 44.78 -63.05
CA LEU A 360 -15.06 44.92 -61.79
C LEU A 360 -15.23 46.39 -61.37
N GLU A 361 -16.48 46.79 -61.13
CA GLU A 361 -16.82 47.99 -60.35
C GLU A 361 -16.16 47.95 -58.95
N SER A 362 -15.90 49.13 -58.37
CA SER A 362 -15.14 49.28 -57.11
C SER A 362 -15.70 48.45 -55.95
N LYS A 363 -17.03 48.31 -55.85
CA LYS A 363 -17.68 47.47 -54.82
C LYS A 363 -17.44 45.97 -55.02
N GLY A 364 -17.36 45.49 -56.27
CA GLY A 364 -17.10 44.09 -56.56
C GLY A 364 -15.69 43.66 -56.16
N ARG A 365 -14.70 44.54 -56.37
CA ARG A 365 -13.32 44.33 -55.90
C ARG A 365 -13.26 44.26 -54.37
N ASP A 366 -13.92 45.19 -53.67
CA ASP A 366 -13.96 45.20 -52.20
C ASP A 366 -14.55 43.89 -51.63
N TYR A 367 -15.64 43.38 -52.21
CA TYR A 367 -16.21 42.10 -51.75
C TYR A 367 -15.26 40.91 -51.96
N ILE A 368 -14.59 40.82 -53.11
CA ILE A 368 -13.63 39.75 -53.40
C ILE A 368 -12.44 39.82 -52.45
N ASP A 369 -11.92 41.03 -52.17
CA ASP A 369 -10.85 41.24 -51.20
C ASP A 369 -11.26 40.81 -49.79
N ARG A 370 -12.48 41.15 -49.37
CA ARG A 370 -13.00 40.77 -48.05
C ARG A 370 -13.20 39.26 -47.91
N ILE A 371 -13.69 38.58 -48.95
CA ILE A 371 -13.83 37.11 -48.97
C ILE A 371 -12.44 36.45 -48.93
N GLY A 372 -11.50 36.93 -49.75
CA GLY A 372 -10.12 36.43 -49.74
C GLY A 372 -9.46 36.56 -48.38
N THR A 373 -9.56 37.76 -47.78
CA THR A 373 -9.02 38.04 -46.45
C THR A 373 -9.64 37.14 -45.37
N ALA A 374 -10.96 36.91 -45.44
CA ALA A 374 -11.65 36.03 -44.51
C ALA A 374 -11.23 34.56 -44.66
N ALA A 375 -11.11 34.06 -45.89
CA ALA A 375 -10.69 32.70 -46.19
C ALA A 375 -9.24 32.44 -45.77
N TRP A 376 -8.33 33.36 -46.10
CA TRP A 376 -6.93 33.28 -45.70
C TRP A 376 -6.78 33.28 -44.17
N ARG A 377 -7.58 34.11 -43.48
CA ARG A 377 -7.62 34.14 -42.02
C ARG A 377 -8.10 32.83 -41.42
N MET A 378 -9.11 32.18 -41.99
CA MET A 378 -9.57 30.87 -41.51
C MET A 378 -8.49 29.81 -41.67
N SER A 379 -7.76 29.81 -42.80
CA SER A 379 -6.63 28.90 -43.03
C SER A 379 -5.55 29.08 -41.95
N GLN A 380 -5.16 30.32 -41.66
CA GLN A 380 -4.18 30.65 -40.60
C GLN A 380 -4.63 30.22 -39.19
N LEU A 381 -5.94 30.27 -38.90
CA LEU A 381 -6.47 29.82 -37.61
C LEU A 381 -6.41 28.30 -37.48
N ILE A 382 -6.74 27.56 -38.54
CA ILE A 382 -6.69 26.09 -38.54
C ILE A 382 -5.26 25.61 -38.44
N ASP A 383 -4.33 26.20 -39.21
CA ASP A 383 -2.92 25.83 -39.17
C ASP A 383 -2.29 26.11 -37.78
N GLY A 384 -2.61 27.26 -37.20
CA GLY A 384 -2.19 27.59 -35.83
C GLY A 384 -2.76 26.62 -34.79
N LEU A 385 -4.03 26.21 -34.92
CA LEU A 385 -4.67 25.25 -34.00
C LEU A 385 -4.03 23.87 -34.11
N LEU A 386 -3.75 23.42 -35.33
CA LEU A 386 -3.00 22.18 -35.61
C LEU A 386 -1.63 22.21 -34.95
N THR A 387 -0.90 23.30 -35.15
CA THR A 387 0.41 23.51 -34.55
C THR A 387 0.33 23.45 -33.02
N TYR A 388 -0.60 24.20 -32.42
CA TYR A 388 -0.80 24.21 -30.97
C TYR A 388 -1.10 22.81 -30.40
N SER A 389 -1.92 22.01 -31.10
CA SER A 389 -2.25 20.64 -30.69
C SER A 389 -1.05 19.67 -30.82
N ARG A 390 -0.18 19.89 -31.81
CA ARG A 390 0.96 18.99 -32.11
C ARG A 390 2.15 19.16 -31.17
N VAL A 391 2.37 20.35 -30.59
CA VAL A 391 3.58 20.67 -29.78
C VAL A 391 3.87 19.65 -28.67
N THR A 392 2.84 19.14 -27.98
CA THR A 392 3.01 18.17 -26.88
C THR A 392 2.78 16.71 -27.27
N ARG A 393 2.40 16.42 -28.53
CA ARG A 393 1.89 15.09 -28.93
C ARG A 393 2.86 14.27 -29.77
N LYS A 394 3.78 14.91 -30.52
CA LYS A 394 4.87 14.17 -31.18
C LYS A 394 5.99 13.87 -30.18
N PRO A 395 6.60 12.67 -30.21
CA PRO A 395 7.83 12.42 -29.47
C PRO A 395 8.91 13.38 -29.97
N ALA A 396 9.17 14.44 -29.21
CA ALA A 396 10.20 15.41 -29.51
C ALA A 396 11.57 14.77 -29.33
N VAL A 397 12.47 15.04 -30.27
CA VAL A 397 13.85 14.57 -30.20
C VAL A 397 14.64 15.64 -29.45
N PHE A 398 14.82 15.44 -28.16
CA PHE A 398 15.57 16.36 -27.32
C PHE A 398 17.07 16.11 -27.47
N GLU A 399 17.78 17.08 -28.01
CA GLU A 399 19.22 17.07 -28.24
C GLU A 399 19.90 18.35 -27.73
N VAL A 400 21.24 18.36 -27.73
CA VAL A 400 22.01 19.56 -27.40
C VAL A 400 22.02 20.46 -28.62
N ILE A 401 21.43 21.65 -28.49
CA ILE A 401 21.21 22.58 -29.60
C ILE A 401 21.98 23.86 -29.35
N SER A 402 22.75 24.26 -30.37
CA SER A 402 23.31 25.61 -30.43
C SER A 402 22.22 26.61 -30.79
N LEU A 403 21.61 27.19 -29.76
CA LEU A 403 20.50 28.11 -29.93
C LEU A 403 20.92 29.38 -30.69
N LYS A 404 22.18 29.79 -30.55
CA LYS A 404 22.78 30.88 -31.33
C LYS A 404 22.68 30.62 -32.84
N LYS A 405 22.98 29.41 -33.30
CA LYS A 405 22.86 29.03 -34.73
C LYS A 405 21.41 29.04 -35.20
N VAL A 406 20.49 28.49 -34.42
CA VAL A 406 19.05 28.47 -34.76
C VAL A 406 18.51 29.89 -34.94
N ILE A 407 18.89 30.82 -34.05
CA ILE A 407 18.46 32.22 -34.15
C ILE A 407 19.13 32.93 -35.34
N GLN A 408 20.40 32.62 -35.64
CA GLN A 408 21.09 33.19 -36.81
C GLN A 408 20.46 32.76 -38.14
N GLU A 409 20.13 31.47 -38.28
CA GLU A 409 19.38 30.94 -39.44
C GLU A 409 18.04 31.66 -39.58
N LEU A 410 17.31 31.81 -38.48
CA LEU A 410 16.02 32.49 -38.48
C LEU A 410 16.12 33.98 -38.87
N VAL A 411 17.18 34.67 -38.44
CA VAL A 411 17.41 36.06 -38.83
C VAL A 411 17.74 36.17 -40.33
N ALA A 412 18.44 35.19 -40.90
CA ALA A 412 18.67 35.11 -42.34
C ALA A 412 17.36 34.92 -43.12
N ASP A 413 16.47 34.04 -42.64
CA ASP A 413 15.15 33.81 -43.26
C ASP A 413 14.26 35.07 -43.24
N LEU A 414 14.46 35.96 -42.27
CA LEU A 414 13.70 37.21 -42.11
C LEU A 414 14.34 38.41 -42.83
N GLN A 415 15.43 38.24 -43.58
CA GLN A 415 16.23 39.34 -44.14
C GLN A 415 15.42 40.32 -45.00
N VAL A 416 14.52 39.82 -45.85
CA VAL A 416 13.64 40.67 -46.69
C VAL A 416 12.79 41.59 -45.82
N ARG A 417 12.15 41.03 -44.78
CA ARG A 417 11.27 41.76 -43.88
C ARG A 417 12.04 42.73 -42.98
N LEU A 418 13.29 42.41 -42.62
CA LEU A 418 14.17 43.33 -41.90
C LEU A 418 14.56 44.54 -42.75
N LEU A 419 14.83 44.35 -44.05
CA LEU A 419 15.11 45.43 -45.00
C LEU A 419 13.88 46.32 -45.20
N GLU A 420 12.70 45.74 -45.40
CA GLU A 420 11.44 46.48 -45.56
C GLU A 420 11.07 47.31 -44.33
N THR A 421 11.39 46.81 -43.13
CA THR A 421 11.03 47.48 -41.87
C THR A 421 12.15 48.37 -41.31
N GLY A 422 13.35 48.34 -41.88
CA GLY A 422 14.53 49.02 -41.34
C GLY A 422 14.93 48.51 -39.94
N ALA A 423 14.57 47.26 -39.61
CA ALA A 423 14.74 46.70 -38.28
C ALA A 423 16.16 46.16 -38.05
N ARG A 424 16.64 46.24 -36.81
CA ARG A 424 17.93 45.69 -36.37
C ARG A 424 17.73 44.60 -35.32
N VAL A 425 18.31 43.43 -35.56
CA VAL A 425 18.33 42.32 -34.60
C VAL A 425 19.75 42.16 -34.04
N GLU A 426 19.90 42.30 -32.72
CA GLU A 426 21.16 42.15 -32.00
C GLU A 426 21.15 40.82 -31.25
N ILE A 427 22.07 39.91 -31.60
CA ILE A 427 22.21 38.60 -30.95
C ILE A 427 23.42 38.67 -30.01
N GLY A 428 23.17 38.60 -28.70
CA GLY A 428 24.21 38.50 -27.68
C GLY A 428 24.80 37.08 -27.55
N GLU A 429 25.52 36.84 -26.45
CA GLU A 429 25.95 35.48 -26.13
C GLU A 429 24.77 34.64 -25.64
N ILE A 430 24.54 33.50 -26.30
CA ILE A 430 23.45 32.56 -26.03
C ILE A 430 24.07 31.16 -26.01
N PRO A 431 24.04 30.44 -24.88
CA PRO A 431 24.66 29.13 -24.77
C PRO A 431 23.75 28.03 -25.35
N ASP A 432 24.32 26.83 -25.41
CA ASP A 432 23.61 25.64 -25.87
C ASP A 432 22.53 25.22 -24.85
N VAL A 433 21.39 24.77 -25.37
CA VAL A 433 20.23 24.32 -24.59
C VAL A 433 19.88 22.88 -24.93
N TYR A 434 19.19 22.20 -24.02
CA TYR A 434 18.66 20.86 -24.30
C TYR A 434 17.20 20.97 -24.74
N GLY A 435 16.90 20.61 -25.99
CA GLY A 435 15.58 20.86 -26.57
C GLY A 435 15.34 20.20 -27.92
N ASP A 436 14.19 20.49 -28.50
CA ASP A 436 13.83 20.13 -29.87
C ASP A 436 14.08 21.32 -30.82
N ARG A 437 14.89 21.09 -31.86
CA ARG A 437 15.35 22.16 -32.76
C ARG A 437 14.19 22.85 -33.49
N LEU A 438 13.21 22.09 -33.95
CA LEU A 438 12.07 22.62 -34.72
C LEU A 438 11.16 23.45 -33.81
N GLN A 439 10.89 22.96 -32.60
CA GLN A 439 10.08 23.69 -31.63
C GLN A 439 10.76 24.97 -31.16
N LEU A 440 12.06 24.94 -30.87
CA LEU A 440 12.82 26.14 -30.50
C LEU A 440 12.88 27.15 -31.65
N HIS A 441 13.10 26.71 -32.89
CA HIS A 441 13.02 27.57 -34.06
C HIS A 441 11.66 28.30 -34.13
N GLN A 442 10.56 27.56 -33.99
CA GLN A 442 9.21 28.12 -34.00
C GLN A 442 8.93 29.08 -32.84
N LEU A 443 9.43 28.78 -31.64
CA LEU A 443 9.34 29.67 -30.46
C LEU A 443 9.96 31.04 -30.77
N PHE A 444 11.21 31.06 -31.22
CA PHE A 444 11.91 32.31 -31.50
C PHE A 444 11.38 33.02 -32.75
N GLN A 445 10.93 32.27 -33.76
CA GLN A 445 10.21 32.84 -34.91
C GLN A 445 9.00 33.67 -34.49
N ASN A 446 8.17 33.11 -33.60
CA ASN A 446 6.96 33.78 -33.13
C ASN A 446 7.30 35.04 -32.31
N LEU A 447 8.30 34.97 -31.43
CA LEU A 447 8.72 36.12 -30.62
C LEU A 447 9.31 37.25 -31.48
N ILE A 448 10.21 36.93 -32.41
CA ILE A 448 10.85 37.93 -33.29
C ILE A 448 9.84 38.50 -34.29
N SER A 449 8.99 37.67 -34.89
CA SER A 449 7.93 38.14 -35.79
C SER A 449 6.95 39.07 -35.08
N ASN A 450 6.62 38.80 -33.82
CA ASN A 450 5.80 39.70 -33.00
C ASN A 450 6.52 41.03 -32.74
N ALA A 451 7.81 41.00 -32.38
CA ALA A 451 8.60 42.22 -32.16
C ALA A 451 8.68 43.12 -33.40
N LEU A 452 8.83 42.53 -34.60
CA LEU A 452 8.83 43.28 -35.87
C LEU A 452 7.46 43.80 -36.27
N LYS A 453 6.40 43.05 -35.91
CA LYS A 453 5.02 43.40 -36.24
C LYS A 453 4.49 44.55 -35.37
N PHE A 454 4.69 44.51 -34.06
CA PHE A 454 4.14 45.47 -33.11
C PHE A 454 5.09 46.66 -32.86
N ARG A 455 5.55 47.27 -33.95
CA ARG A 455 6.47 48.43 -33.94
C ARG A 455 5.75 49.77 -33.83
N LYS A 456 6.48 50.80 -33.42
CA LYS A 456 6.04 52.21 -33.56
C LYS A 456 6.25 52.65 -35.01
N GLN A 457 5.36 53.48 -35.55
CA GLN A 457 5.45 53.94 -36.95
C GLN A 457 6.71 54.79 -37.21
N ASP A 458 7.12 55.62 -36.24
CA ASP A 458 8.22 56.57 -36.39
C ASP A 458 9.55 56.11 -35.75
N THR A 459 9.70 54.82 -35.45
CA THR A 459 10.93 54.31 -34.81
C THR A 459 11.39 53.04 -35.49
N SER A 460 12.67 52.98 -35.86
CA SER A 460 13.28 51.75 -36.37
C SER A 460 13.16 50.62 -35.34
N PRO A 461 12.58 49.45 -35.69
CA PRO A 461 12.43 48.35 -34.76
C PRO A 461 13.79 47.81 -34.34
N ARG A 462 13.99 47.62 -33.04
CA ARG A 462 15.19 47.01 -32.48
C ARG A 462 14.77 45.80 -31.65
N VAL A 463 15.32 44.65 -32.00
CA VAL A 463 15.13 43.40 -31.26
C VAL A 463 16.47 42.96 -30.69
N LYS A 464 16.58 42.89 -29.36
CA LYS A 464 17.79 42.44 -28.68
C LYS A 464 17.54 41.09 -28.03
N ILE A 465 18.38 40.11 -28.36
CA ILE A 465 18.31 38.76 -27.79
C ILE A 465 19.55 38.54 -26.93
N SER A 466 19.35 38.24 -25.65
CA SER A 466 20.44 38.03 -24.69
C SER A 466 20.12 36.87 -23.75
N SER A 467 21.13 36.33 -23.09
CA SER A 467 20.95 35.30 -22.07
C SER A 467 21.48 35.77 -20.71
N GLY A 468 20.91 35.22 -19.64
CA GLY A 468 21.32 35.44 -18.26
C GLY A 468 21.24 34.15 -17.45
N PRO A 469 22.20 33.87 -16.56
CA PRO A 469 22.09 32.73 -15.66
C PRO A 469 20.92 32.95 -14.68
N LEU A 470 20.09 31.93 -14.50
CA LEU A 470 19.03 31.93 -13.48
C LEU A 470 19.48 31.10 -12.27
N ASP A 471 19.88 29.85 -12.52
CA ASP A 471 20.42 28.90 -11.54
C ASP A 471 21.35 27.88 -12.22
N SER A 472 21.76 26.83 -11.51
CA SER A 472 22.65 25.79 -12.05
C SER A 472 22.00 24.85 -13.07
N GLU A 473 20.67 24.82 -13.16
CA GLU A 473 19.90 23.88 -13.98
C GLU A 473 19.13 24.56 -15.12
N SER A 474 18.96 25.88 -15.08
CA SER A 474 18.11 26.65 -15.99
C SER A 474 18.78 27.93 -16.48
N ILE A 475 18.44 28.32 -17.70
CA ILE A 475 18.89 29.57 -18.32
C ILE A 475 17.71 30.45 -18.72
N ALA A 476 17.86 31.76 -18.50
CA ALA A 476 16.92 32.76 -18.98
C ALA A 476 17.42 33.36 -20.32
N ILE A 477 16.54 33.37 -21.33
CA ILE A 477 16.77 34.00 -22.63
C ILE A 477 15.78 35.16 -22.74
N HIS A 478 16.30 36.36 -22.94
CA HIS A 478 15.53 37.59 -23.04
C HIS A 478 15.41 38.01 -24.51
N VAL A 479 14.18 38.24 -24.97
CA VAL A 479 13.86 38.85 -26.28
C VAL A 479 13.21 40.20 -25.99
N GLU A 480 13.96 41.27 -26.21
CA GLU A 480 13.59 42.66 -25.93
C GLU A 480 13.30 43.40 -27.23
N ASP A 481 12.16 44.09 -27.29
CA ASP A 481 11.75 44.97 -28.39
C ASP A 481 11.52 46.41 -27.92
N ASN A 482 11.64 47.38 -28.83
CA ASN A 482 11.33 48.80 -28.61
C ASN A 482 9.94 49.22 -29.15
N GLY A 483 9.03 48.26 -29.27
CA GLY A 483 7.71 48.41 -29.88
C GLY A 483 6.70 49.21 -29.06
N ILE A 484 5.42 49.04 -29.39
CA ILE A 484 4.31 49.79 -28.77
C ILE A 484 4.10 49.47 -27.29
N GLY A 485 4.64 48.35 -26.80
CA GLY A 485 4.42 47.85 -25.44
C GLY A 485 3.00 47.29 -25.22
N ILE A 486 2.81 46.66 -24.07
CA ILE A 486 1.59 45.91 -23.71
C ILE A 486 1.09 46.44 -22.37
N ASP A 487 -0.20 46.79 -22.33
CA ASP A 487 -0.87 47.22 -21.10
C ASP A 487 -0.91 46.06 -20.08
N LYS A 488 -0.56 46.35 -18.83
CA LYS A 488 -0.52 45.38 -17.72
C LYS A 488 -1.83 44.62 -17.54
N LYS A 489 -2.97 45.23 -17.90
CA LYS A 489 -4.30 44.56 -17.81
C LYS A 489 -4.41 43.29 -18.66
N PHE A 490 -3.56 43.13 -19.66
CA PHE A 490 -3.57 41.98 -20.58
C PHE A 490 -2.66 40.82 -20.14
N SER A 491 -2.02 40.91 -18.97
CA SER A 491 -1.09 39.89 -18.49
C SER A 491 -1.68 38.48 -18.40
N ASN A 492 -2.98 38.38 -18.07
CA ASN A 492 -3.69 37.10 -17.96
C ASN A 492 -4.29 36.62 -19.30
N LEU A 493 -4.16 37.40 -20.38
CA LEU A 493 -4.81 37.15 -21.67
C LEU A 493 -3.80 36.89 -22.79
N ILE A 494 -2.58 37.41 -22.68
CA ILE A 494 -1.59 37.40 -23.76
C ILE A 494 -1.18 36.00 -24.24
N PHE A 495 -1.17 35.00 -23.36
CA PHE A 495 -0.85 33.61 -23.71
C PHE A 495 -2.09 32.73 -23.95
N LYS A 496 -3.31 33.26 -23.78
CA LYS A 496 -4.51 32.48 -24.06
C LYS A 496 -4.69 32.30 -25.57
N PRO A 497 -5.04 31.08 -26.04
CA PRO A 497 -5.32 30.85 -27.45
C PRO A 497 -6.42 31.77 -27.98
N PHE A 498 -6.24 32.32 -29.19
CA PHE A 498 -7.20 33.16 -29.91
C PHE A 498 -7.43 34.58 -29.35
N GLU A 499 -6.78 34.96 -28.25
CA GLU A 499 -6.87 36.31 -27.69
C GLU A 499 -6.01 37.32 -28.47
N ARG A 500 -6.54 38.53 -28.66
CA ARG A 500 -5.84 39.64 -29.34
C ARG A 500 -5.97 40.91 -28.53
N LEU A 501 -4.88 41.65 -28.40
CA LEU A 501 -4.81 42.83 -27.52
C LEU A 501 -5.08 44.15 -28.24
N ASN A 502 -5.01 44.18 -29.58
CA ASN A 502 -5.18 45.39 -30.40
C ASN A 502 -6.32 45.23 -31.42
N PRO A 503 -6.98 46.33 -31.83
CA PRO A 503 -8.04 46.32 -32.85
C PRO A 503 -7.58 45.76 -34.20
N ARG A 504 -8.49 45.08 -34.91
CA ARG A 504 -8.20 44.35 -36.17
C ARG A 504 -7.67 45.22 -37.31
N GLN A 505 -7.91 46.52 -37.27
CA GLN A 505 -7.51 47.46 -38.33
C GLN A 505 -6.03 47.86 -38.25
N GLU A 506 -5.35 47.62 -37.12
CA GLU A 506 -3.96 48.08 -36.93
C GLU A 506 -2.91 46.97 -37.09
N PHE A 507 -3.22 45.70 -36.80
CA PHE A 507 -2.22 44.61 -36.82
C PHE A 507 -2.80 43.22 -37.18
N GLU A 508 -2.23 42.54 -38.19
CA GLU A 508 -2.66 41.21 -38.66
C GLU A 508 -2.09 40.04 -37.85
N GLY A 509 -2.88 39.03 -37.44
CA GLY A 509 -2.35 37.77 -36.90
C GLY A 509 -3.43 36.87 -36.31
N SER A 510 -3.16 35.57 -36.08
CA SER A 510 -4.17 34.59 -35.64
C SER A 510 -4.59 34.74 -34.17
N GLY A 511 -3.65 35.11 -33.29
CA GLY A 511 -3.83 35.08 -31.82
C GLY A 511 -3.32 33.79 -31.17
N LEU A 512 -2.61 32.94 -31.91
CA LEU A 512 -2.09 31.65 -31.42
C LEU A 512 -0.58 31.66 -31.14
N GLY A 513 0.17 32.62 -31.69
CA GLY A 513 1.64 32.61 -31.63
C GLY A 513 2.22 32.54 -30.21
N LEU A 514 1.72 33.36 -29.27
CA LEU A 514 2.20 33.35 -27.89
C LEU A 514 1.70 32.15 -27.08
N ALA A 515 0.49 31.64 -27.38
CA ALA A 515 0.01 30.39 -26.79
C ALA A 515 0.88 29.18 -27.23
N ILE A 516 1.30 29.15 -28.49
CA ILE A 516 2.26 28.16 -29.02
C ILE A 516 3.62 28.32 -28.31
N CYS A 517 4.10 29.55 -28.11
CA CYS A 517 5.34 29.80 -27.36
C CYS A 517 5.27 29.24 -25.95
N GLN A 518 4.20 29.53 -25.20
CA GLN A 518 3.99 28.97 -23.86
C GLN A 518 3.99 27.45 -23.91
N LYS A 519 3.26 26.85 -24.85
CA LYS A 519 3.15 25.39 -24.95
C LYS A 519 4.48 24.71 -25.26
N ILE A 520 5.30 25.31 -26.13
CA ILE A 520 6.64 24.81 -26.46
C ILE A 520 7.53 24.85 -25.22
N VAL A 521 7.54 25.98 -24.50
CA VAL A 521 8.36 26.16 -23.32
C VAL A 521 7.95 25.20 -22.19
N GLU A 522 6.64 25.00 -21.98
CA GLU A 522 6.12 23.99 -21.04
C GLU A 522 6.54 22.56 -21.43
N HIS A 523 6.52 22.23 -22.73
CA HIS A 523 6.97 20.93 -23.24
C HIS A 523 8.47 20.71 -23.00
N HIS A 524 9.26 21.78 -22.97
CA HIS A 524 10.67 21.78 -22.60
C HIS A 524 10.89 21.86 -21.07
N LYS A 525 9.84 21.72 -20.25
CA LYS A 525 9.88 21.87 -18.78
C LYS A 525 10.39 23.24 -18.32
N GLY A 526 10.20 24.26 -19.16
CA GLY A 526 10.58 25.64 -18.90
C GLY A 526 9.41 26.53 -18.48
N GLN A 527 9.67 27.83 -18.41
CA GLN A 527 8.63 28.85 -18.17
C GLN A 527 8.85 30.07 -19.08
N ILE A 528 7.76 30.68 -19.58
CA ILE A 528 7.83 31.96 -20.28
C ILE A 528 7.15 33.06 -19.46
N GLN A 529 7.79 34.23 -19.39
CA GLN A 529 7.31 35.41 -18.70
C GLN A 529 7.51 36.64 -19.58
N PHE A 530 6.86 37.76 -19.25
CA PHE A 530 7.09 39.02 -19.95
C PHE A 530 7.07 40.22 -19.02
N ARG A 531 7.78 41.28 -19.39
CA ARG A 531 7.72 42.61 -18.78
C ARG A 531 7.49 43.62 -19.90
N SER A 532 6.52 44.52 -19.75
CA SER A 532 6.17 45.48 -20.79
C SER A 532 5.67 46.79 -20.20
N GLU A 533 5.90 47.89 -20.92
CA GLU A 533 5.35 49.20 -20.61
C GLU A 533 4.92 49.88 -21.92
N LEU A 534 3.70 50.44 -21.94
CA LEU A 534 3.15 51.15 -23.09
C LEU A 534 4.13 52.23 -23.57
N GLY A 535 4.41 52.23 -24.86
CA GLY A 535 5.32 53.18 -25.50
C GLY A 535 6.81 52.94 -25.22
N LYS A 536 7.22 51.93 -24.44
CA LYS A 536 8.64 51.61 -24.22
C LYS A 536 9.08 50.28 -24.84
N GLY A 537 8.16 49.34 -25.05
CA GLY A 537 8.43 48.04 -25.66
C GLY A 537 8.18 46.87 -24.71
N THR A 538 8.59 45.66 -25.12
CA THR A 538 8.35 44.42 -24.37
C THR A 538 9.61 43.57 -24.25
N VAL A 539 9.77 42.92 -23.10
CA VAL A 539 10.80 41.91 -22.85
C VAL A 539 10.12 40.59 -22.53
N PHE A 540 10.22 39.62 -23.44
CA PHE A 540 9.87 38.23 -23.16
C PHE A 540 11.08 37.51 -22.56
N THR A 541 10.87 36.79 -21.46
CA THR A 541 11.89 35.96 -20.80
C THR A 541 11.48 34.50 -20.90
N VAL A 542 12.26 33.72 -21.64
CA VAL A 542 12.10 32.28 -21.84
C VAL A 542 13.11 31.57 -20.95
N ILE A 543 12.62 30.75 -20.02
CA ILE A 543 13.42 29.95 -19.09
C ILE A 543 13.45 28.52 -19.62
N LEU A 544 14.63 27.99 -19.92
CA LEU A 544 14.83 26.62 -20.43
C LEU A 544 15.84 25.86 -19.56
N PRO A 545 15.71 24.53 -19.44
CA PRO A 545 16.74 23.72 -18.80
C PRO A 545 18.06 23.77 -19.58
N THR A 546 19.15 23.88 -18.83
CA THR A 546 20.52 23.79 -19.36
C THR A 546 20.86 22.35 -19.73
N VAL A 547 21.92 22.17 -20.53
CA VAL A 547 22.41 20.83 -20.90
C VAL A 547 22.75 20.02 -19.64
N PRO A 548 22.12 18.84 -19.41
CA PRO A 548 22.38 18.01 -18.24
C PRO A 548 23.87 17.71 -18.06
N THR A 549 24.39 17.82 -16.84
CA THR A 549 25.82 17.62 -16.50
C THR A 549 26.36 16.26 -16.95
N ARG A 550 25.48 15.25 -17.06
CA ARG A 550 25.82 13.89 -17.53
C ARG A 550 26.11 13.83 -19.05
N LEU A 551 25.49 14.71 -19.84
CA LEU A 551 25.69 14.82 -21.30
C LEU A 551 26.88 15.74 -21.65
N LYS A 552 27.21 16.72 -20.79
CA LYS A 552 28.41 17.56 -20.94
C LYS A 552 29.73 16.77 -20.92
N ARG A 553 29.76 15.59 -20.27
CA ARG A 553 30.95 14.71 -20.17
C ARG A 553 31.11 13.73 -21.34
N ALA A 554 30.10 13.56 -22.19
CA ALA A 554 30.16 12.64 -23.32
C ALA A 554 30.65 13.30 -24.63
N ASN A 555 30.62 14.64 -24.69
CA ASN A 555 31.02 15.46 -25.83
C ASN A 555 32.27 16.33 -25.57
N ALA A 556 32.91 16.17 -24.41
CA ALA A 556 34.21 16.76 -24.07
C ALA A 556 35.24 15.64 -24.04
#